data_AF-A0A962ADR5-F1
#
_entry.id   AF-A0A962ADR5-F1
#
_cell.length_a   1.000
_cell.length_b   1.000
_cell.length_c   1.000
_cell.angle_alpha   90.00
_cell.angle_beta   90.00
_cell.angle_gamma   90.00
#
_symmetry.space_group_name_H-M   'P 1'
#
loop_
_entity.id
_entity.type
_entity.pdbx_description
1 polymer ?
#
loop_
_entity_poly.entity_id
_entity_poly.type
_entity_poly.pdbx_seq_one_letter_code
_entity_poly.pdbx_strand_id
1 'polypeptide(L)' 'MKAGQRVRLRAASPIAKRDEMPTEAVGTVLCSYRVRARAGAPEKVDVKFTGNTVMWGVAAEEFETVEESHCTA' A
#
# COMPACT_ATOMS: atom_id res chain seq x y z
N MET A 1 0.55 -5.36 7.04
CA MET A 1 0.96 -3.93 7.22
C MET A 1 0.15 -3.28 8.33
N LYS A 2 0.57 -2.14 8.90
CA LYS A 2 -0.14 -1.49 10.02
C LYS A 2 -0.72 -0.14 9.63
N ALA A 3 -1.84 0.24 10.24
CA ALA A 3 -2.41 1.58 10.06
C ALA A 3 -1.39 2.68 10.47
N GLY A 4 -1.39 3.79 9.75
CA GLY A 4 -0.44 4.90 9.92
C GLY A 4 0.93 4.66 9.27
N GLN A 5 1.20 3.45 8.78
CA GLN A 5 2.48 3.14 8.14
C GLN A 5 2.57 3.76 6.74
N ARG A 6 3.75 4.29 6.40
CA ARG A 6 4.06 4.80 5.06
C ARG A 6 4.47 3.66 4.14
N VAL A 7 3.86 3.61 2.96
CA VAL A 7 4.06 2.55 1.98
C VAL A 7 4.12 3.13 0.58
N ARG A 8 4.81 2.45 -0.33
CA ARG A 8 4.77 2.74 -1.77
C ARG A 8 4.39 1.49 -2.54
N LEU A 9 3.86 1.66 -3.74
CA LEU A 9 3.62 0.53 -4.64
C LEU A 9 4.95 -0.06 -5.10
N ARG A 10 5.05 -1.39 -5.14
CA ARG A 10 6.21 -2.05 -5.73
C ARG A 10 6.22 -1.79 -7.22
N ALA A 11 7.39 -1.51 -7.80
CA ALA A 11 7.53 -1.29 -9.25
C ALA A 11 7.07 -2.51 -10.10
N ALA A 12 7.15 -3.72 -9.55
CA ALA A 12 6.68 -4.95 -10.19
C ALA A 12 5.16 -5.19 -10.02
N SER A 13 4.46 -4.37 -9.22
CA SER A 13 3.02 -4.50 -8.99
C SER A 13 2.24 -4.31 -10.30
N PRO A 14 1.39 -5.27 -10.68
CA PRO A 14 0.46 -5.08 -11.81
C PRO A 14 -0.50 -3.90 -11.61
N ILE A 15 -0.73 -3.48 -10.37
CA ILE A 15 -1.67 -2.39 -10.03
C ILE A 15 -1.03 -1.02 -10.28
N ALA A 16 0.28 -0.87 -10.02
CA ALA A 16 1.02 0.33 -10.39
C ALA A 16 0.88 0.67 -11.90
N LYS A 17 0.77 -0.36 -12.74
CA LYS A 17 0.58 -0.20 -14.19
C LYS A 17 -0.85 0.14 -14.61
N ARG A 18 -1.85 -0.15 -13.76
CA ARG A 18 -3.28 0.03 -14.09
C ARG A 18 -3.81 1.41 -13.74
N ASP A 19 -3.37 1.96 -12.61
CA ASP A 19 -3.90 3.22 -12.08
C ASP A 19 -3.02 4.44 -12.43
N GLU A 20 -2.02 4.29 -13.30
CA GLU A 20 -1.03 5.34 -13.66
C GLU A 20 -0.39 6.02 -12.43
N MET A 21 -0.35 5.29 -11.32
CA MET A 21 0.18 5.83 -10.07
C MET A 21 1.70 5.99 -10.21
N PRO A 22 2.26 7.17 -9.84
CA PRO A 22 3.69 7.35 -9.84
C PRO A 22 4.35 6.26 -8.99
N THR A 23 5.39 5.61 -9.51
CA THR A 23 6.11 4.55 -8.80
C THR A 23 6.69 5.02 -7.45
N GLU A 24 6.90 6.33 -7.33
CA GLU A 24 7.38 7.02 -6.14
C GLU A 24 6.27 7.57 -5.24
N ALA A 25 5.00 7.34 -5.58
CA ALA A 25 3.87 7.77 -4.75
C ALA A 25 3.92 7.03 -3.41
N VAL A 26 4.03 7.80 -2.33
CA VAL A 26 3.98 7.29 -0.97
C VAL A 26 2.59 7.54 -0.41
N GLY A 27 1.95 6.46 0.02
CA GLY A 27 0.67 6.47 0.71
C GLY A 27 0.80 6.11 2.18
N THR A 28 -0.29 6.33 2.91
CA THR A 28 -0.45 5.95 4.31
C THR A 28 -1.50 4.85 4.40
N VAL A 29 -1.16 3.75 5.07
CA VAL A 29 -2.09 2.66 5.34
C VAL A 29 -3.20 3.17 6.27
N LEU A 30 -4.45 3.08 5.83
CA LEU A 30 -5.62 3.38 6.64
C LEU A 30 -6.00 2.18 7.52
N CYS A 31 -6.04 0.98 6.92
CA CYS A 31 -6.37 -0.24 7.62
C CYS A 31 -5.84 -1.48 6.88
N SER A 32 -5.80 -2.59 7.60
CA SER A 32 -5.42 -3.92 7.09
C SER A 32 -6.45 -4.94 7.55
N TYR A 33 -6.88 -5.83 6.65
CA TYR A 33 -7.92 -6.81 6.95
C TYR A 33 -7.78 -8.06 6.07
N ARG A 34 -8.44 -9.15 6.49
CA ARG A 34 -8.54 -10.39 5.72
C ARG A 34 -9.99 -10.73 5.45
N VAL A 35 -10.33 -10.95 4.19
CA VAL A 35 -11.69 -11.34 3.80
C VAL A 35 -11.91 -12.82 4.15
N ARG A 36 -12.81 -13.08 5.11
CA ARG A 36 -13.06 -14.44 5.62
C ARG A 36 -13.70 -15.39 4.62
N ALA A 37 -14.32 -14.86 3.56
CA ALA A 37 -15.08 -15.66 2.58
C ALA A 37 -14.20 -16.57 1.68
N ARG A 38 -12.87 -16.38 1.67
CA ARG A 38 -11.95 -17.22 0.89
C ARG A 38 -10.80 -17.71 1.78
N ALA A 39 -10.73 -19.03 1.99
CA ALA A 39 -9.57 -19.66 2.59
C ALA A 39 -8.33 -19.32 1.75
N GLY A 40 -7.24 -18.91 2.40
CA GLY A 40 -6.01 -18.50 1.71
C GLY A 40 -6.03 -17.10 1.09
N ALA A 41 -7.10 -16.30 1.29
CA ALA A 41 -7.09 -14.92 0.80
C ALA A 41 -5.89 -14.13 1.37
N PRO A 42 -5.20 -13.33 0.54
CA PRO A 42 -4.10 -12.49 1.00
C PRO A 42 -4.63 -11.42 1.98
N GLU A 43 -3.74 -10.92 2.83
CA GLU A 43 -4.02 -9.71 3.60
C GLU A 43 -4.28 -8.55 2.63
N LYS A 44 -5.37 -7.82 2.87
CA LYS A 44 -5.78 -6.65 2.11
C LYS A 44 -5.52 -5.39 2.92
N VAL A 45 -5.16 -4.32 2.23
CA VAL A 45 -4.89 -3.02 2.83
C VAL A 45 -5.57 -1.92 2.04
N ASP A 46 -6.03 -0.91 2.77
CA ASP A 46 -6.51 0.33 2.18
C ASP A 46 -5.44 1.40 2.40
N VAL A 47 -5.04 2.08 1.32
CA VAL A 47 -3.93 3.03 1.34
C VAL A 47 -4.38 4.36 0.77
N LYS A 48 -4.25 5.43 1.55
CA LYS A 48 -4.49 6.80 1.09
C LYS A 48 -3.22 7.41 0.54
N PHE A 49 -3.28 7.91 -0.68
CA PHE A 49 -2.21 8.66 -1.32
C PHE A 49 -2.46 10.16 -1.21
N THR A 50 -1.53 10.98 -1.70
CA THR A 50 -1.69 12.44 -1.72
C THR A 50 -2.96 12.86 -2.47
N GLY A 51 -3.64 13.89 -1.97
CA GLY A 51 -4.96 14.31 -2.46
C GLY A 51 -6.10 13.44 -1.93
N ASN A 52 -7.05 13.11 -2.80
CA ASN A 52 -8.25 12.34 -2.47
C ASN A 52 -8.21 10.88 -2.97
N THR A 53 -7.07 10.41 -3.45
CA THR A 53 -6.92 9.05 -3.99
C THR A 53 -6.74 8.03 -2.87
N VAL A 54 -7.60 7.02 -2.85
CA VAL A 54 -7.49 5.88 -1.94
C VAL A 54 -7.56 4.59 -2.75
N MET A 55 -6.60 3.71 -2.52
CA MET A 55 -6.59 2.37 -3.07
C MET A 55 -7.21 1.42 -2.04
N TRP A 56 -8.29 0.76 -2.42
CA TRP A 56 -9.08 -0.09 -1.54
C TRP A 56 -8.79 -1.57 -1.81
N GLY A 57 -8.56 -2.33 -0.74
CA GLY A 57 -8.49 -3.79 -0.78
C GLY A 57 -7.37 -4.33 -1.66
N VAL A 58 -6.26 -3.60 -1.75
CA VAL A 58 -5.06 -4.05 -2.48
C VAL A 58 -4.32 -5.07 -1.62
N ALA A 59 -3.71 -6.08 -2.24
CA ALA A 59 -2.95 -7.07 -1.47
C ALA A 59 -1.73 -6.41 -0.81
N ALA A 60 -1.48 -6.73 0.45
CA ALA A 60 -0.37 -6.14 1.22
C ALA A 60 1.00 -6.34 0.54
N GLU A 61 1.16 -7.43 -0.22
CA GLU A 61 2.39 -7.77 -0.96
C GLU A 61 2.69 -6.85 -2.14
N GLU A 62 1.69 -6.11 -2.64
CA GLU A 62 1.84 -5.15 -3.73
C GLU A 62 2.52 -3.86 -3.28
N PHE A 63 2.66 -3.69 -1.96
CA PHE A 63 3.31 -2.55 -1.35
C PHE A 63 4.65 -2.94 -0.72
N GLU A 64 5.50 -1.94 -0.58
CA GLU A 64 6.71 -2.00 0.23
C GLU A 64 6.73 -0.84 1.22
N THR A 65 7.37 -1.07 2.36
CA THR A 65 7.41 -0.14 3.47
C THR A 65 8.45 0.93 3.17
N VAL A 66 8.08 2.20 3.28
CA VAL A 66 9.04 3.29 3.20
C VAL A 66 9.56 3.49 4.62
N GLU A 67 10.74 2.93 4.93
CA GLU A 67 11.46 3.35 6.12
C GLU A 67 11.86 4.81 5.92
N GLU A 68 11.50 5.68 6.88
CA GLU A 68 12.13 6.98 6.96
C GLU A 68 13.61 6.71 7.18
N SER A 69 14.43 6.91 6.14
CA SER A 69 15.86 7.07 6.34
C SER A 69 16.02 8.25 7.30
N HIS A 70 16.17 7.94 8.58
CA HIS A 70 16.64 8.90 9.56
C HIS A 70 17.97 9.39 9.03
N CYS A 71 17.96 10.59 8.45
CA CYS A 71 19.17 11.35 8.21
C CYS A 71 19.69 11.70 9.61
N THR A 72 20.58 10.86 10.14
CA THR A 72 21.41 11.24 11.28
C THR A 72 22.29 12.39 10.81
N ALA A 73 21.94 13.59 11.26
CA ALA A 73 22.76 14.79 11.16
C ALA A 73 24.06 14.65 11.97
#